data_AF-A0A8B6FQC4-F1
#
_entry.id   AF-A0A8B6FQC4-F1
#
_cell.length_a   1.000
_cell.length_b   1.000
_cell.length_c   1.000
_cell.angle_alpha   90.00
_cell.angle_beta   90.00
_cell.angle_gamma   90.00
#
_symmetry.space_group_name_H-M   'P 1'
#
loop_
_entity.id
_entity.type
_entity.pdbx_description
1 polymer ?
#
loop_
_entity_poly.entity_id
_entity_poly.type
_entity_poly.pdbx_seq_one_letter_code
_entity_poly.pdbx_strand_id
1 'polypeptide(L)'
;MLDEDQKITFELANGHNLIISGQAGTGKSFLIKYIVKDQREKQKNVAIVCSTGIASTLYEELGAKTLHKWAGIEDRRHLNEEIIHLVQSDERFMSVKHNIQTTDLLIIDEVSMVSAKTFNKVEVLCRKVRDNNKYFGGIQVILSGDFYQLPPVPNKIIGDSGSHCFKLPWFDDCFPHKVQLNIIHRQSETALIQCINALEKGEVSNENVAFLNSLDRPLPNEDTAVHLYARNYDVDIFNYNKLQQLQGDLKTYKSTDVGSDFYLRKFLAPKNLGLKEPESIKNIPTSDELSSPARGKIRYISGYVLAKLKHNLSIKIRNSLFAVGSESKIAKLQDQMNILSSLCSSYDVLLNSSIDPESLEETKRKQNERESLTNITDVTFDFFSKLETLCRQKLSHINLVEHGKKIYSAMSQMKF
;
A
#
# COMPACT_ATOMS: atom_id res chain seq x y z
N MET A 1 -5.80 29.37 14.76
CA MET A 1 -5.59 30.75 14.26
C MET A 1 -4.63 30.65 13.09
N LEU A 2 -4.82 31.42 12.01
CA LEU A 2 -3.91 31.38 10.86
C LEU A 2 -2.58 32.04 11.21
N ASP A 3 -1.47 31.46 10.76
CA ASP A 3 -0.16 32.11 10.78
C ASP A 3 -0.01 33.16 9.65
N GLU A 4 1.15 33.82 9.57
CA GLU A 4 1.40 34.92 8.62
C GLU A 4 1.30 34.47 7.15
N ASP A 5 2.00 33.39 6.79
CA ASP A 5 1.97 32.81 5.43
C ASP A 5 0.53 32.40 5.07
N GLN A 6 -0.19 31.79 6.01
CA GLN A 6 -1.59 31.38 5.85
C GLN A 6 -2.53 32.58 5.67
N LYS A 7 -2.30 33.71 6.37
CA LYS A 7 -3.08 34.95 6.21
C LYS A 7 -2.88 35.56 4.84
N ILE A 8 -1.63 35.72 4.38
CA ILE A 8 -1.32 36.24 3.04
C ILE A 8 -1.97 35.35 1.97
N THR A 9 -1.85 34.04 2.13
CA THR A 9 -2.48 33.07 1.22
C THR A 9 -4.00 33.22 1.19
N PHE A 10 -4.63 33.40 2.37
CA PHE A 10 -6.07 33.60 2.48
C PHE A 10 -6.53 34.90 1.81
N GLU A 11 -5.76 35.98 1.93
CA GLU A 11 -6.05 37.24 1.23
C GLU A 11 -5.99 37.08 -0.29
N LEU A 12 -4.91 36.47 -0.81
CA LEU A 12 -4.74 36.19 -2.23
C LEU A 12 -5.83 35.26 -2.78
N ALA A 13 -6.34 34.33 -1.97
CA ALA A 13 -7.44 33.44 -2.36
C ALA A 13 -8.75 34.20 -2.69
N ASN A 14 -8.85 35.50 -2.42
CA ASN A 14 -9.96 36.35 -2.87
C ASN A 14 -9.77 36.86 -4.30
N GLY A 15 -9.82 35.96 -5.27
CA GLY A 15 -9.90 36.30 -6.70
C GLY A 15 -8.61 36.11 -7.49
N HIS A 16 -7.50 35.74 -6.86
CA HIS A 16 -6.28 35.40 -7.57
C HIS A 16 -6.14 33.89 -7.79
N ASN A 17 -5.50 33.53 -8.89
CA ASN A 17 -4.95 32.20 -9.07
C ASN A 17 -3.64 32.10 -8.30
N LEU A 18 -3.46 31.05 -7.50
CA LEU A 18 -2.26 30.89 -6.70
C LEU A 18 -1.86 29.44 -6.48
N ILE A 19 -0.60 29.26 -6.09
CA ILE A 19 -0.02 27.98 -5.66
C ILE A 19 0.27 28.06 -4.17
N ILE A 20 -0.28 27.12 -3.42
CA ILE A 20 -0.01 26.87 -2.02
C ILE A 20 0.96 25.69 -1.95
N SER A 21 2.20 25.98 -1.62
CA SER A 21 3.23 24.99 -1.39
C SER A 21 3.62 24.92 0.08
N GLY A 22 4.35 23.89 0.46
CA GLY A 22 4.83 23.71 1.82
C GLY A 22 4.83 22.23 2.18
N GLN A 23 5.61 21.91 3.20
CA GLN A 23 5.88 20.52 3.56
C GLN A 23 4.66 19.83 4.19
N ALA A 24 4.79 18.53 4.45
CA ALA A 24 3.82 17.80 5.23
C ALA A 24 3.66 18.44 6.63
N GLY A 25 2.41 18.70 7.04
CA GLY A 25 2.14 19.24 8.38
C GLY A 25 2.16 20.77 8.48
N THR A 26 2.36 21.53 7.40
CA THR A 26 2.29 23.01 7.42
C THR A 26 0.87 23.59 7.41
N GLY A 27 -0.14 22.73 7.53
CA GLY A 27 -1.54 23.17 7.63
C GLY A 27 -2.23 23.47 6.29
N LYS A 28 -1.65 23.09 5.14
CA LYS A 28 -2.28 23.28 3.80
C LYS A 28 -3.76 22.87 3.77
N SER A 29 -4.07 21.64 4.22
CA SER A 29 -5.44 21.15 4.21
C SER A 29 -6.38 21.92 5.14
N PHE A 30 -5.87 22.38 6.29
CA PHE A 30 -6.63 23.25 7.19
C PHE A 30 -6.95 24.60 6.53
N LEU A 31 -5.94 25.21 5.89
CA LEU A 31 -6.10 26.46 5.15
C LEU A 31 -7.10 26.32 3.98
N ILE A 32 -7.04 25.22 3.22
CA ILE A 32 -8.03 24.94 2.17
C ILE A 32 -9.44 24.89 2.74
N LYS A 33 -9.68 24.14 3.84
CA LYS A 33 -11.00 24.08 4.47
C LYS A 33 -11.47 25.46 4.92
N TYR A 34 -10.55 26.28 5.42
CA TYR A 34 -10.83 27.67 5.81
C TYR A 34 -11.24 28.55 4.61
N ILE A 35 -10.48 28.50 3.50
CA ILE A 35 -10.80 29.21 2.25
C ILE A 35 -12.16 28.76 1.70
N VAL A 36 -12.42 27.45 1.65
CA VAL A 36 -13.67 26.91 1.12
C VAL A 36 -14.87 27.44 1.91
N LYS A 37 -14.76 27.46 3.24
CA LYS A 37 -15.81 27.98 4.11
C LYS A 37 -16.12 29.45 3.78
N ASP A 38 -15.10 30.30 3.76
CA ASP A 38 -15.24 31.73 3.43
C ASP A 38 -15.84 31.97 2.04
N GLN A 39 -15.37 31.25 1.01
CA GLN A 39 -15.86 31.44 -0.36
C GLN A 39 -17.31 30.96 -0.52
N ARG A 40 -17.72 29.90 0.19
CA ARG A 40 -19.12 29.45 0.23
C ARG A 40 -20.03 30.40 0.99
N GLU A 41 -19.55 31.02 2.08
CA GLU A 41 -20.29 32.09 2.77
C GLU A 41 -20.54 33.28 1.83
N LYS A 42 -19.60 33.56 0.92
CA LYS A 42 -19.74 34.52 -0.19
C LYS A 42 -20.57 34.01 -1.38
N GLN A 43 -21.30 32.90 -1.22
CA GLN A 43 -22.17 32.28 -2.23
C GLN A 43 -21.44 31.85 -3.51
N LYS A 44 -20.12 31.60 -3.46
CA LYS A 44 -19.39 31.01 -4.59
C LYS A 44 -19.53 29.50 -4.64
N ASN A 45 -19.60 28.97 -5.86
CA ASN A 45 -19.53 27.53 -6.12
C ASN A 45 -18.08 27.08 -6.09
N VAL A 46 -17.69 26.39 -5.01
CA VAL A 46 -16.33 25.90 -4.80
C VAL A 46 -16.25 24.40 -5.08
N ALA A 47 -15.43 24.01 -6.05
CA ALA A 47 -15.07 22.63 -6.33
C ALA A 47 -13.69 22.30 -5.72
N ILE A 48 -13.64 21.23 -4.93
CA ILE A 48 -12.39 20.68 -4.41
C ILE A 48 -12.11 19.38 -5.16
N VAL A 49 -10.92 19.28 -5.73
CA VAL A 49 -10.47 18.07 -6.41
C VAL A 49 -9.08 17.67 -5.94
N CYS A 50 -8.82 16.36 -5.95
CA CYS A 50 -7.52 15.81 -5.57
C CYS A 50 -6.94 14.94 -6.69
N SER A 51 -5.63 14.74 -6.68
CA SER A 51 -4.96 13.83 -7.62
C SER A 51 -5.29 12.36 -7.38
N THR A 52 -5.56 11.96 -6.14
CA THR A 52 -5.92 10.58 -5.74
C THR A 52 -7.25 10.51 -4.99
N GLY A 53 -7.88 9.33 -5.00
CA GLY A 53 -9.13 9.09 -4.27
C GLY A 53 -8.96 9.17 -2.75
N ILE A 54 -7.85 8.67 -2.23
CA ILE A 54 -7.54 8.72 -0.79
C ILE A 54 -7.35 10.16 -0.31
N ALA A 55 -6.69 11.01 -1.09
CA ALA A 55 -6.59 12.43 -0.74
C ALA A 55 -7.97 13.12 -0.70
N SER A 56 -8.90 12.71 -1.58
CA SER A 56 -10.26 13.29 -1.59
C SER A 56 -11.09 12.95 -0.35
N THR A 57 -10.80 11.85 0.36
CA THR A 57 -11.54 11.51 1.59
C THR A 57 -11.29 12.49 2.73
N LEU A 58 -10.19 13.27 2.66
CA LEU A 58 -9.92 14.33 3.63
C LEU A 58 -10.93 15.48 3.56
N TYR A 59 -11.68 15.57 2.46
CA TYR A 59 -12.63 16.64 2.13
C TYR A 59 -14.00 16.05 1.71
N GLU A 60 -14.30 14.82 2.11
CA GLU A 60 -15.53 14.13 1.74
C GLU A 60 -16.78 14.91 2.16
N GLU A 61 -16.74 15.53 3.34
CA GLU A 61 -17.79 16.41 3.87
C GLU A 61 -18.02 17.66 3.03
N LEU A 62 -17.05 18.02 2.19
CA LEU A 62 -17.11 19.16 1.27
C LEU A 62 -17.45 18.74 -0.16
N GLY A 63 -17.71 17.45 -0.41
CA GLY A 63 -18.05 16.90 -1.72
C GLY A 63 -16.86 16.76 -2.66
N ALA A 64 -15.64 16.63 -2.12
CA ALA A 64 -14.45 16.48 -2.94
C ALA A 64 -14.45 15.18 -3.76
N LYS A 65 -13.79 15.23 -4.90
CA LYS A 65 -13.64 14.09 -5.82
C LYS A 65 -12.28 14.14 -6.49
N THR A 66 -11.92 13.10 -7.24
CA THR A 66 -10.69 13.18 -8.02
C THR A 66 -10.83 14.19 -9.16
N LEU A 67 -9.73 14.82 -9.58
CA LEU A 67 -9.69 15.71 -10.74
C LEU A 67 -10.24 15.00 -11.99
N HIS A 68 -9.91 13.71 -12.13
CA HIS A 68 -10.37 12.88 -13.23
C HIS A 68 -11.90 12.74 -13.27
N LYS A 69 -12.52 12.51 -12.10
CA LYS A 69 -13.98 12.41 -11.96
C LYS A 69 -14.68 13.73 -12.22
N TRP A 70 -14.14 14.82 -11.67
CA TRP A 70 -14.70 16.16 -11.84
C TRP A 70 -14.73 16.59 -13.32
N ALA A 71 -13.64 16.30 -14.05
CA ALA A 71 -13.48 16.66 -15.46
C ALA A 71 -14.01 15.60 -16.44
N GLY A 72 -14.52 14.45 -15.99
CA GLY A 72 -15.03 13.40 -16.89
C GLY A 72 -13.95 12.69 -17.72
N ILE A 73 -12.71 12.66 -17.25
CA ILE A 73 -11.56 12.09 -17.98
C ILE A 73 -11.08 10.75 -17.40
N GLU A 74 -11.93 10.08 -16.62
CA GLU A 74 -11.62 8.85 -15.86
C GLU A 74 -11.16 7.69 -16.75
N ASP A 75 -11.76 7.54 -17.93
CA ASP A 75 -11.45 6.42 -18.80
C ASP A 75 -10.13 6.58 -19.55
N ARG A 76 -9.59 7.81 -19.59
CA ARG A 76 -8.34 8.19 -20.27
C ARG A 76 -8.29 7.78 -21.75
N ARG A 77 -9.42 7.41 -22.37
CA ARG A 77 -9.50 6.88 -23.74
C ARG A 77 -9.60 7.98 -24.77
N HIS A 78 -10.23 9.08 -24.39
CA HIS A 78 -10.63 10.10 -25.33
C HIS A 78 -9.56 11.16 -25.57
N LEU A 79 -9.40 11.53 -26.84
CA LEU A 79 -8.67 12.72 -27.25
C LEU A 79 -9.40 13.98 -26.75
N ASN A 80 -8.72 15.13 -26.80
CA ASN A 80 -9.30 16.39 -26.31
C ASN A 80 -10.61 16.71 -27.03
N GLU A 81 -10.62 16.62 -28.36
CA GLU A 81 -11.79 16.92 -29.20
C GLU A 81 -12.97 15.99 -28.91
N GLU A 82 -12.70 14.71 -28.69
CA GLU A 82 -13.72 13.71 -28.36
C GLU A 82 -14.37 13.99 -27.00
N ILE A 83 -13.57 14.26 -25.94
CA ILE A 83 -14.14 14.64 -24.63
C ILE A 83 -14.93 15.93 -24.72
N ILE A 84 -14.43 16.93 -25.44
CA ILE A 84 -15.14 18.20 -25.60
C ILE A 84 -16.50 17.96 -26.25
N HIS A 85 -16.53 17.20 -27.36
CA HIS A 85 -17.78 16.84 -28.03
C HIS A 85 -18.72 16.10 -27.08
N LEU A 86 -18.24 15.05 -26.39
CA LEU A 86 -19.03 14.28 -25.43
C LEU A 86 -19.61 15.18 -24.32
N VAL A 87 -18.81 16.05 -23.72
CA VAL A 87 -19.28 16.97 -22.66
C VAL A 87 -20.32 17.97 -23.19
N GLN A 88 -20.27 18.32 -24.47
CA GLN A 88 -21.22 19.25 -25.08
C GLN A 88 -22.53 18.58 -25.52
N SER A 89 -22.46 17.34 -26.04
CA SER A 89 -23.56 16.69 -26.76
C SER A 89 -24.16 15.46 -26.08
N ASP A 90 -23.47 14.86 -25.10
CA ASP A 90 -23.85 13.58 -24.51
C ASP A 90 -24.42 13.77 -23.09
N GLU A 91 -25.64 13.28 -22.88
CA GLU A 91 -26.34 13.38 -21.59
C GLU A 91 -25.55 12.74 -20.44
N ARG A 92 -24.74 11.70 -20.73
CA ARG A 92 -23.91 11.02 -19.72
C ARG A 92 -22.85 11.94 -19.13
N PHE A 93 -22.48 13.01 -19.82
CA PHE A 93 -21.50 13.99 -19.37
C PHE A 93 -22.13 15.30 -18.85
N MET A 94 -23.45 15.35 -18.68
CA MET A 94 -24.14 16.54 -18.14
C MET A 94 -23.59 16.98 -16.79
N SER A 95 -23.25 16.04 -15.91
CA SER A 95 -22.67 16.36 -14.60
C SER A 95 -21.30 17.05 -14.71
N VAL A 96 -20.49 16.66 -15.70
CA VAL A 96 -19.19 17.26 -16.00
C VAL A 96 -19.38 18.66 -16.56
N LYS A 97 -20.28 18.81 -17.53
CA LYS A 97 -20.64 20.13 -18.10
C LYS A 97 -21.11 21.08 -17.00
N HIS A 98 -22.05 20.62 -16.16
CA HIS A 98 -22.57 21.37 -15.03
C HIS A 98 -21.45 21.78 -14.07
N ASN A 99 -20.60 20.84 -13.64
CA ASN A 99 -19.45 21.14 -12.75
C ASN A 99 -18.62 22.30 -13.30
N ILE A 100 -18.23 22.22 -14.57
CA ILE A 100 -17.34 23.21 -15.20
C ILE A 100 -18.04 24.56 -15.37
N GLN A 101 -19.33 24.56 -15.73
CA GLN A 101 -20.09 25.80 -15.95
C GLN A 101 -20.41 26.54 -14.66
N THR A 102 -20.69 25.83 -13.57
CA THR A 102 -21.11 26.46 -12.31
C THR A 102 -19.97 26.77 -11.37
N THR A 103 -18.82 26.09 -11.46
CA THR A 103 -17.68 26.32 -10.57
C THR A 103 -17.10 27.73 -10.74
N ASP A 104 -17.02 28.47 -9.64
CA ASP A 104 -16.37 29.78 -9.56
C ASP A 104 -14.91 29.64 -9.11
N LEU A 105 -14.65 28.71 -8.18
CA LEU A 105 -13.33 28.40 -7.64
C LEU A 105 -13.05 26.90 -7.71
N LEU A 106 -11.97 26.52 -8.39
CA LEU A 106 -11.45 25.16 -8.45
C LEU A 106 -10.17 25.06 -7.60
N ILE A 107 -10.23 24.27 -6.52
CA ILE A 107 -9.06 23.94 -5.70
C ILE A 107 -8.57 22.55 -6.09
N ILE A 108 -7.30 22.45 -6.49
CA ILE A 108 -6.65 21.19 -6.88
C ILE A 108 -5.58 20.86 -5.84
N ASP A 109 -5.88 19.94 -4.93
CA ASP A 109 -4.94 19.47 -3.91
C ASP A 109 -4.12 18.27 -4.39
N GLU A 110 -2.95 18.09 -3.79
CA GLU A 110 -1.93 17.11 -4.21
C GLU A 110 -1.54 17.26 -5.70
N VAL A 111 -1.36 18.51 -6.15
CA VAL A 111 -1.07 18.87 -7.55
C VAL A 111 0.24 18.27 -8.07
N SER A 112 1.17 17.90 -7.19
CA SER A 112 2.47 17.30 -7.54
C SER A 112 2.33 16.02 -8.37
N MET A 113 1.26 15.26 -8.14
CA MET A 113 0.97 14.02 -8.86
C MET A 113 0.14 14.24 -10.14
N VAL A 114 -0.21 15.49 -10.48
CA VAL A 114 -0.97 15.82 -11.70
C VAL A 114 -0.01 16.11 -12.85
N SER A 115 -0.09 15.32 -13.92
CA SER A 115 0.76 15.51 -15.10
C SER A 115 0.37 16.73 -15.92
N ALA A 116 1.35 17.32 -16.62
CA ALA A 116 1.16 18.40 -17.57
C ALA A 116 0.10 18.06 -18.62
N LYS A 117 0.10 16.81 -19.10
CA LYS A 117 -0.88 16.37 -20.10
C LYS A 117 -2.30 16.40 -19.55
N THR A 118 -2.50 15.87 -18.33
CA THR A 118 -3.81 15.86 -17.66
C THR A 118 -4.25 17.28 -17.34
N PHE A 119 -3.36 18.09 -16.77
CA PHE A 119 -3.63 19.47 -16.40
C PHE A 119 -4.03 20.32 -17.60
N ASN A 120 -3.29 20.23 -18.71
CA ASN A 120 -3.61 20.94 -19.95
C ASN A 120 -4.92 20.45 -20.59
N LYS A 121 -5.23 19.15 -20.50
CA LYS A 121 -6.52 18.63 -20.97
C LYS A 121 -7.68 19.26 -20.21
N VAL A 122 -7.58 19.37 -18.88
CA VAL A 122 -8.62 20.02 -18.05
C VAL A 122 -8.74 21.50 -18.38
N GLU A 123 -7.62 22.21 -18.51
CA GLU A 123 -7.59 23.63 -18.87
C GLU A 123 -8.34 23.90 -20.20
N VAL A 124 -7.98 23.16 -21.25
CA VAL A 124 -8.60 23.25 -22.58
C VAL A 124 -10.09 22.91 -22.51
N LEU A 125 -10.46 21.87 -21.76
CA LEU A 125 -11.85 21.48 -21.58
C LEU A 125 -12.66 22.60 -20.92
N CYS A 126 -12.14 23.21 -19.85
CA CYS A 126 -12.81 24.30 -19.17
C CYS A 126 -13.03 25.52 -20.08
N ARG A 127 -12.02 25.91 -20.87
CA ARG A 127 -12.15 26.98 -21.89
C ARG A 127 -13.29 26.71 -22.87
N LYS A 128 -13.34 25.49 -23.42
CA LYS A 128 -14.30 25.10 -24.45
C LYS A 128 -15.72 24.94 -23.92
N VAL A 129 -15.89 24.41 -22.71
CA VAL A 129 -17.21 24.24 -22.09
C VAL A 129 -17.81 25.56 -21.63
N ARG A 130 -16.97 26.51 -21.19
CA ARG A 130 -17.40 27.85 -20.76
C ARG A 130 -17.43 28.89 -21.88
N ASP A 131 -16.99 28.50 -23.09
CA ASP A 131 -16.80 29.41 -24.24
C ASP A 131 -16.05 30.70 -23.85
N ASN A 132 -14.95 30.54 -23.11
CA ASN A 132 -14.16 31.64 -22.58
C ASN A 132 -12.67 31.34 -22.74
N ASN A 133 -11.95 32.25 -23.42
CA ASN A 133 -10.52 32.05 -23.74
C ASN A 133 -9.56 32.34 -22.58
N LYS A 134 -10.03 32.89 -21.45
CA LYS A 134 -9.22 32.98 -20.22
C LYS A 134 -8.80 31.59 -19.75
N TYR A 135 -7.68 31.47 -19.03
CA TYR A 135 -7.27 30.18 -18.48
C TYR A 135 -8.40 29.52 -17.69
N PHE A 136 -8.58 28.21 -17.87
CA PHE A 136 -9.67 27.44 -17.27
C PHE A 136 -11.06 28.01 -17.53
N GLY A 137 -11.27 28.74 -18.64
CA GLY A 137 -12.55 29.39 -18.94
C GLY A 137 -12.94 30.49 -17.93
N GLY A 138 -11.95 31.07 -17.25
CA GLY A 138 -12.15 32.13 -16.25
C GLY A 138 -12.51 31.63 -14.85
N ILE A 139 -12.47 30.31 -14.60
CA ILE A 139 -12.56 29.75 -13.25
C ILE A 139 -11.33 30.20 -12.46
N GLN A 140 -11.52 30.66 -11.22
CA GLN A 140 -10.39 30.90 -10.32
C GLN A 140 -9.78 29.55 -9.92
N VAL A 141 -8.46 29.40 -9.99
CA VAL A 141 -7.78 28.13 -9.67
C VAL A 141 -6.77 28.31 -8.55
N ILE A 142 -6.89 27.47 -7.51
CA ILE A 142 -5.90 27.35 -6.44
C ILE A 142 -5.27 25.97 -6.52
N LEU A 143 -3.96 25.92 -6.67
CA LEU A 143 -3.20 24.68 -6.61
C LEU A 143 -2.65 24.51 -5.21
N SER A 144 -2.74 23.30 -4.66
CA SER A 144 -2.10 22.94 -3.40
C SER A 144 -1.32 21.65 -3.59
N GLY A 145 -0.13 21.61 -3.01
CA GLY A 145 0.70 20.42 -3.01
C GLY A 145 2.18 20.77 -2.85
N ASP A 146 3.00 19.74 -2.90
CA ASP A 146 4.43 19.85 -2.71
C ASP A 146 5.14 19.08 -3.82
N PHE A 147 5.81 19.82 -4.71
CA PHE A 147 6.47 19.24 -5.87
C PHE A 147 7.74 18.45 -5.53
N TYR A 148 8.23 18.52 -4.28
CA TYR A 148 9.29 17.64 -3.78
C TYR A 148 8.76 16.26 -3.37
N GLN A 149 7.44 16.07 -3.31
CA GLN A 149 6.80 14.77 -3.06
C GLN A 149 6.68 13.95 -4.35
N LEU A 150 5.73 13.01 -4.38
CA LEU A 150 5.56 12.07 -5.48
C LEU A 150 5.27 12.80 -6.81
N PRO A 151 6.03 12.51 -7.88
CA PRO A 151 5.77 13.06 -9.20
C PRO A 151 4.57 12.38 -9.87
N PRO A 152 4.07 12.92 -11.00
CA PRO A 152 3.03 12.27 -11.79
C PRO A 152 3.52 10.93 -12.32
N VAL A 153 2.66 9.90 -12.25
CA VAL A 153 2.99 8.57 -12.78
C VAL A 153 2.89 8.58 -14.31
N PRO A 154 3.97 8.25 -15.06
CA PRO A 154 3.93 8.19 -16.51
C PRO A 154 2.92 7.16 -17.04
N ASN A 155 2.27 7.46 -18.16
CA ASN A 155 1.34 6.56 -18.81
C ASN A 155 1.60 6.50 -20.33
N LYS A 156 2.37 5.48 -20.73
CA LYS A 156 2.77 5.28 -22.13
C LYS A 156 1.59 5.06 -23.09
N ILE A 157 0.48 4.48 -22.61
CA ILE A 157 -0.69 4.16 -23.45
C ILE A 157 -1.30 5.43 -24.05
N ILE A 158 -1.38 6.47 -23.23
CA ILE A 158 -1.94 7.77 -23.63
C ILE A 158 -0.85 8.76 -24.01
N GLY A 159 0.41 8.33 -24.13
CA GLY A 159 1.55 9.21 -24.39
C GLY A 159 1.72 10.31 -23.34
N ASP A 160 1.54 9.97 -22.06
CA ASP A 160 1.86 10.85 -20.93
C ASP A 160 3.23 10.46 -20.38
N SER A 161 4.18 11.40 -20.44
CA SER A 161 5.54 11.19 -19.94
C SER A 161 5.67 11.35 -18.43
N GLY A 162 4.60 11.73 -17.71
CA GLY A 162 4.66 12.05 -16.28
C GLY A 162 5.34 13.39 -16.00
N SER A 163 5.41 14.28 -17.00
CA SER A 163 5.93 15.64 -16.81
C SER A 163 5.07 16.43 -15.82
N HIS A 164 5.69 17.17 -14.90
CA HIS A 164 4.96 18.05 -13.98
C HIS A 164 4.19 19.16 -14.70
N CYS A 165 3.04 19.56 -14.14
CA CYS A 165 2.19 20.61 -14.69
C CYS A 165 2.87 21.98 -14.81
N PHE A 166 3.80 22.32 -13.91
CA PHE A 166 4.54 23.58 -13.95
C PHE A 166 5.45 23.74 -15.19
N LYS A 167 5.68 22.66 -15.95
CA LYS A 167 6.43 22.72 -17.21
C LYS A 167 5.59 23.20 -18.41
N LEU A 168 4.30 23.45 -18.22
CA LEU A 168 3.45 23.98 -19.29
C LEU A 168 3.83 25.44 -19.58
N PRO A 169 3.96 25.84 -20.86
CA PRO A 169 4.44 27.19 -21.21
C PRO A 169 3.64 28.34 -20.61
N TRP A 170 2.34 28.12 -20.39
CA TRP A 170 1.40 29.12 -19.88
C TRP A 170 1.23 29.08 -18.35
N PHE A 171 1.90 28.16 -17.66
CA PHE A 171 1.63 27.89 -16.25
C PHE A 171 1.90 29.10 -15.37
N ASP A 172 3.03 29.77 -15.55
CA ASP A 172 3.42 30.94 -14.76
C ASP A 172 2.50 32.14 -15.02
N ASP A 173 2.06 32.34 -16.26
CA ASP A 173 1.08 33.37 -16.61
C ASP A 173 -0.28 33.14 -15.91
N CYS A 174 -0.67 31.87 -15.76
CA CYS A 174 -1.89 31.49 -15.07
C CYS A 174 -1.77 31.56 -13.54
N PHE A 175 -0.57 31.36 -12.98
CA PHE A 175 -0.31 31.29 -11.54
C PHE A 175 0.80 32.29 -11.11
N PRO A 176 0.52 33.59 -11.13
CA PRO A 176 1.50 34.62 -10.77
C PRO A 176 1.82 34.64 -9.27
N HIS A 177 0.95 34.11 -8.42
CA HIS A 177 1.14 34.08 -6.97
C HIS A 177 1.54 32.67 -6.51
N LYS A 178 2.67 32.57 -5.82
CA LYS A 178 3.21 31.32 -5.28
C LYS A 178 3.57 31.56 -3.82
N VAL A 179 2.87 30.91 -2.91
CA VAL A 179 3.10 31.03 -1.47
C VAL A 179 3.62 29.71 -0.93
N GLN A 180 4.67 29.77 -0.14
CA GLN A 180 5.24 28.62 0.56
C GLN A 180 4.92 28.75 2.05
N LEU A 181 4.18 27.79 2.60
CA LEU A 181 3.90 27.72 4.03
C LEU A 181 5.12 27.09 4.72
N ASN A 182 5.76 27.84 5.63
CA ASN A 182 7.01 27.41 6.26
C ASN A 182 6.83 26.83 7.66
N ILE A 183 5.72 27.14 8.33
CA ILE A 183 5.50 26.75 9.73
C ILE A 183 4.90 25.34 9.79
N ILE A 184 5.61 24.39 10.41
CA ILE A 184 5.14 23.02 10.63
C ILE A 184 4.33 22.99 11.93
N HIS A 185 3.05 22.61 11.81
CA HIS A 185 2.11 22.54 12.93
C HIS A 185 1.92 21.11 13.47
N ARG A 186 2.18 20.09 12.64
CA ARG A 186 1.85 18.68 12.94
C ARG A 186 2.84 17.97 13.86
N GLN A 187 4.11 18.39 13.88
CA GLN A 187 5.19 17.70 14.56
C GLN A 187 5.79 18.63 15.63
N SER A 188 5.90 18.15 16.86
CA SER A 188 6.58 18.87 17.96
C SER A 188 8.05 18.44 18.13
N GLU A 189 8.45 17.34 17.49
CA GLU A 189 9.78 16.74 17.64
C GLU A 189 10.79 17.38 16.69
N THR A 190 11.67 18.22 17.25
CA THR A 190 12.63 19.03 16.48
C THR A 190 13.61 18.18 15.64
N ALA A 191 14.03 17.01 16.16
CA ALA A 191 14.95 16.12 15.46
C ALA A 191 14.32 15.47 14.21
N LEU A 192 13.06 15.05 14.29
CA LEU A 192 12.32 14.48 13.15
C LEU A 192 12.13 15.54 12.05
N ILE A 193 11.77 16.76 12.43
CA ILE A 193 11.61 17.88 11.50
C ILE A 193 12.91 18.19 10.78
N GLN A 194 14.02 18.31 11.52
CA GLN A 194 15.34 18.55 10.94
C GLN A 194 15.74 17.46 9.95
N CYS A 195 15.50 16.20 10.32
CA CYS A 195 15.78 15.06 9.43
C CYS A 195 14.94 15.09 8.15
N ILE A 196 13.63 15.34 8.24
CA ILE A 196 12.73 15.42 7.07
C ILE A 196 13.14 16.58 6.15
N ASN A 197 13.43 17.76 6.71
CA ASN A 197 13.85 18.94 5.95
C ASN A 197 15.16 18.70 5.19
N ALA A 198 16.11 18.01 5.81
CA ALA A 198 17.37 17.65 5.19
C ALA A 198 17.19 16.62 4.07
N LEU A 199 16.32 15.63 4.25
CA LEU A 199 15.98 14.65 3.20
C LEU A 199 15.37 15.34 1.98
N GLU A 200 14.45 16.28 2.18
CA GLU A 200 13.79 17.02 1.11
C GLU A 200 14.78 17.85 0.28
N LYS A 201 15.76 18.48 0.94
CA LYS A 201 16.81 19.26 0.28
C LYS A 201 17.93 18.40 -0.33
N GLY A 202 17.97 17.11 -0.02
CA GLY A 202 19.09 16.23 -0.36
C GLY A 202 20.37 16.49 0.43
N GLU A 203 20.28 17.20 1.56
CA GLU A 203 21.40 17.63 2.42
C GLU A 203 21.48 16.76 3.69
N VAL A 204 21.60 15.44 3.52
CA VAL A 204 21.54 14.50 4.65
C VAL A 204 22.87 14.43 5.40
N SER A 205 22.87 14.79 6.69
CA SER A 205 24.05 14.69 7.57
C SER A 205 24.18 13.31 8.25
N ASN A 206 25.33 13.05 8.88
CA ASN A 206 25.55 11.80 9.63
C ASN A 206 24.62 11.68 10.84
N GLU A 207 24.27 12.80 11.48
CA GLU A 207 23.30 12.84 12.58
C GLU A 207 21.91 12.40 12.11
N ASN A 208 21.51 12.83 10.91
CA ASN A 208 20.22 12.44 10.32
C ASN A 208 20.18 10.94 10.00
N VAL A 209 21.28 10.39 9.47
CA VAL A 209 21.40 8.94 9.23
C VAL A 209 21.34 8.16 10.54
N ALA A 210 22.04 8.61 11.58
CA ALA A 210 21.99 8.00 12.90
C ALA A 210 20.57 8.05 13.50
N PHE A 211 19.88 9.18 13.35
CA PHE A 211 18.48 9.31 13.75
C PHE A 211 17.57 8.33 13.01
N LEU A 212 17.65 8.25 11.68
CA LEU A 212 16.84 7.30 10.89
C LEU A 212 17.11 5.84 11.28
N ASN A 213 18.37 5.47 11.48
CA ASN A 213 18.72 4.12 11.93
C ASN A 213 18.18 3.82 13.33
N SER A 214 18.07 4.83 14.21
CA SER A 214 17.46 4.65 15.53
C SER A 214 15.96 4.33 15.47
N LEU A 215 15.31 4.58 14.33
CA LEU A 215 13.90 4.25 14.08
C LEU A 215 13.70 2.79 13.64
N ASP A 216 14.76 2.04 13.32
CA ASP A 216 14.73 0.59 13.08
C ASP A 216 14.61 -0.21 14.39
N ARG A 217 13.56 0.13 15.14
CA ARG A 217 13.20 -0.47 16.42
C ARG A 217 11.76 -0.97 16.33
N PRO A 218 11.39 -2.01 17.10
CA PRO A 218 10.01 -2.48 17.15
C PRO A 218 9.05 -1.35 17.55
N LEU A 219 7.85 -1.35 16.96
CA LEU A 219 6.79 -0.41 17.32
C LEU A 219 5.94 -0.98 18.47
N PRO A 220 5.57 -0.18 19.48
CA PRO A 220 4.73 -0.65 20.58
C PRO A 220 3.38 -1.25 20.14
N ASN A 221 2.83 -0.76 19.03
CA ASN A 221 1.56 -1.19 18.43
C ASN A 221 1.75 -1.60 16.96
N GLU A 222 2.76 -2.42 16.68
CA GLU A 222 3.10 -2.83 15.31
C GLU A 222 1.91 -3.45 14.54
N ASP A 223 1.04 -4.19 15.23
CA ASP A 223 -0.10 -4.86 14.58
C ASP A 223 -1.20 -3.92 14.07
N THR A 224 -1.29 -2.70 14.59
CA THR A 224 -2.24 -1.68 14.13
C THR A 224 -1.56 -0.54 13.38
N ALA A 225 -0.23 -0.58 13.27
CA ALA A 225 0.53 0.42 12.55
C ALA A 225 0.28 0.32 11.04
N VAL A 226 0.08 1.46 10.39
CA VAL A 226 0.05 1.55 8.94
C VAL A 226 1.47 1.37 8.40
N HIS A 227 1.66 0.36 7.56
CA HIS A 227 2.94 0.08 6.91
C HIS A 227 2.93 0.67 5.49
N LEU A 228 4.01 1.37 5.14
CA LEU A 228 4.17 2.00 3.83
C LEU A 228 5.24 1.26 3.03
N TYR A 229 4.92 0.90 1.79
CA TYR A 229 5.82 0.22 0.87
C TYR A 229 5.85 0.94 -0.48
N ALA A 230 6.96 0.80 -1.21
CA ALA A 230 7.14 1.45 -2.51
C ALA A 230 6.32 0.80 -3.65
N ARG A 231 5.98 -0.50 -3.54
CA ARG A 231 5.28 -1.25 -4.61
C ARG A 231 4.03 -1.90 -4.06
N ASN A 232 2.94 -1.87 -4.84
CA ASN A 232 1.68 -2.54 -4.50
C ASN A 232 1.88 -4.04 -4.22
N TYR A 233 2.78 -4.71 -4.94
CA TYR A 233 3.11 -6.12 -4.69
C TYR A 233 3.59 -6.38 -3.25
N ASP A 234 4.43 -5.50 -2.70
CA ASP A 234 4.93 -5.63 -1.33
C ASP A 234 3.81 -5.36 -0.32
N VAL A 235 2.95 -4.35 -0.60
CA VAL A 235 1.72 -4.06 0.17
C VAL A 235 0.80 -5.29 0.20
N ASP A 236 0.55 -5.89 -0.96
CA ASP A 236 -0.35 -7.04 -1.11
C ASP A 236 0.17 -8.26 -0.35
N ILE A 237 1.47 -8.54 -0.42
CA ILE A 237 2.10 -9.62 0.35
C ILE A 237 1.98 -9.36 1.85
N PHE A 238 2.31 -8.15 2.29
CA PHE A 238 2.26 -7.80 3.70
C PHE A 238 0.82 -7.92 4.24
N ASN A 239 -0.15 -7.34 3.54
CA ASN A 239 -1.56 -7.41 3.89
C ASN A 239 -2.08 -8.85 3.88
N TYR A 240 -1.68 -9.67 2.90
CA TYR A 240 -2.03 -11.08 2.86
C TYR A 240 -1.46 -11.83 4.08
N ASN A 241 -0.20 -11.61 4.43
CA ASN A 241 0.42 -12.25 5.61
C ASN A 241 -0.28 -11.81 6.91
N LYS A 242 -0.58 -10.52 7.08
CA LYS A 242 -1.36 -10.02 8.22
C LYS A 242 -2.76 -10.62 8.25
N LEU A 243 -3.45 -10.72 7.11
CA LEU A 243 -4.75 -11.39 7.00
C LEU A 243 -4.68 -12.89 7.36
N GLN A 244 -3.61 -13.59 6.99
CA GLN A 244 -3.41 -14.98 7.40
C GLN A 244 -3.23 -15.11 8.92
N GLN A 245 -2.59 -14.13 9.56
CA GLN A 245 -2.39 -14.05 11.02
C GLN A 245 -3.67 -13.66 11.78
N LEU A 246 -4.60 -12.93 11.15
CA LEU A 246 -5.89 -12.59 11.76
C LEU A 246 -6.70 -13.87 12.07
N GLN A 247 -7.32 -13.89 13.24
CA GLN A 247 -8.27 -14.94 13.62
C GLN A 247 -9.59 -14.76 12.84
N GLY A 248 -10.38 -15.83 12.76
CA GLY A 248 -11.63 -15.88 12.01
C GLY A 248 -11.50 -16.57 10.66
N ASP A 249 -12.65 -16.95 10.11
CA ASP A 249 -12.72 -17.67 8.84
C ASP A 249 -12.49 -16.73 7.66
N LEU A 250 -11.62 -17.15 6.73
CA LEU A 250 -11.38 -16.41 5.50
C LEU A 250 -12.58 -16.54 4.58
N LYS A 251 -13.36 -15.46 4.45
CA LYS A 251 -14.37 -15.31 3.41
C LYS A 251 -13.70 -14.77 2.15
N THR A 252 -13.89 -15.46 1.04
CA THR A 252 -13.36 -15.02 -0.27
C THR A 252 -14.49 -14.49 -1.13
N TYR A 253 -14.33 -13.27 -1.61
CA TYR A 253 -15.25 -12.59 -2.50
C TYR A 253 -14.62 -12.54 -3.90
N LYS A 254 -15.21 -13.25 -4.84
CA LYS A 254 -14.75 -13.27 -6.23
C LYS A 254 -15.51 -12.22 -7.04
N SER A 255 -14.80 -11.42 -7.84
CA SER A 255 -15.42 -10.44 -8.72
C SER A 255 -16.15 -11.12 -9.90
N THR A 256 -17.21 -10.46 -10.37
CA THR A 256 -17.88 -10.80 -11.63
C THR A 256 -17.58 -9.70 -12.64
N ASP A 257 -16.78 -10.04 -13.65
CA ASP A 257 -16.25 -9.06 -14.60
C ASP A 257 -16.92 -9.23 -15.97
N VAL A 258 -17.36 -8.13 -16.59
CA VAL A 258 -17.88 -8.10 -17.96
C VAL A 258 -17.16 -7.00 -18.74
N GLY A 259 -16.66 -7.32 -19.94
CA GLY A 259 -15.97 -6.38 -20.82
C GLY A 259 -14.62 -6.87 -21.30
N SER A 260 -13.84 -5.99 -21.91
CA SER A 260 -12.53 -6.34 -22.48
C SER A 260 -11.46 -6.50 -21.39
N ASP A 261 -10.70 -7.61 -21.47
CA ASP A 261 -9.64 -7.97 -20.52
C ASP A 261 -8.57 -6.87 -20.35
N PHE A 262 -8.31 -6.10 -21.41
CA PHE A 262 -7.39 -4.96 -21.35
C PHE A 262 -7.82 -3.90 -20.34
N TYR A 263 -9.13 -3.67 -20.19
CA TYR A 263 -9.66 -2.70 -19.22
C TYR A 263 -9.87 -3.32 -17.85
N LEU A 264 -10.24 -4.60 -17.79
CA LEU A 264 -10.43 -5.33 -16.52
C LEU A 264 -9.14 -5.36 -15.68
N ARG A 265 -7.97 -5.45 -16.32
CA ARG A 265 -6.66 -5.39 -15.63
C ARG A 265 -6.32 -4.04 -14.99
N LYS A 266 -7.10 -2.99 -15.24
CA LYS A 266 -6.86 -1.63 -14.71
C LYS A 266 -7.66 -1.33 -13.44
N PHE A 267 -8.57 -2.22 -13.04
CA PHE A 267 -9.31 -2.05 -11.79
C PHE A 267 -8.37 -2.22 -10.59
N LEU A 268 -8.56 -1.35 -9.58
CA LEU A 268 -7.79 -1.39 -8.33
C LEU A 268 -8.22 -2.54 -7.41
N ALA A 269 -9.47 -2.99 -7.54
CA ALA A 269 -9.98 -4.11 -6.75
C ALA A 269 -9.40 -5.45 -7.26
N PRO A 270 -8.93 -6.33 -6.36
CA PRO A 270 -8.43 -7.64 -6.77
C PRO A 270 -9.58 -8.53 -7.23
N LYS A 271 -9.29 -9.47 -8.16
CA LYS A 271 -10.28 -10.46 -8.64
C LYS A 271 -10.82 -11.37 -7.54
N ASN A 272 -10.00 -11.63 -6.51
CA ASN A 272 -10.40 -12.34 -5.32
C ASN A 272 -10.01 -11.47 -4.12
N LEU A 273 -11.00 -10.99 -3.39
CA LEU A 273 -10.81 -10.26 -2.14
C LEU A 273 -11.04 -11.23 -0.99
N GLY A 274 -9.98 -11.52 -0.22
CA GLY A 274 -10.09 -12.29 1.01
C GLY A 274 -10.30 -11.34 2.20
N LEU A 275 -11.35 -11.57 2.99
CA LEU A 275 -11.59 -10.85 4.24
C LEU A 275 -11.81 -11.88 5.36
N LYS A 276 -11.36 -11.54 6.56
CA LYS A 276 -11.75 -12.26 7.78
C LYS A 276 -12.59 -11.32 8.61
N GLU A 277 -13.79 -11.76 9.00
CA GLU A 277 -14.57 -11.06 10.01
C GLU A 277 -13.93 -11.32 11.38
N PRO A 278 -13.76 -10.31 12.24
CA PRO A 278 -13.34 -10.54 13.60
C PRO A 278 -14.55 -11.10 14.37
N GLU A 279 -14.67 -12.43 14.44
CA GLU A 279 -15.48 -13.08 15.45
C GLU A 279 -14.61 -13.81 16.47
N SER A 280 -15.06 -13.71 17.72
CA SER A 280 -14.42 -14.24 18.91
C SER A 280 -14.22 -15.75 18.80
N ILE A 281 -13.00 -16.16 19.21
CA ILE A 281 -12.49 -17.52 19.33
C ILE A 281 -13.59 -18.51 19.74
N LYS A 282 -13.85 -19.51 18.89
CA LYS A 282 -14.23 -20.86 19.37
C LYS A 282 -13.55 -21.97 18.55
N ASN A 283 -12.96 -22.87 19.35
CA ASN A 283 -12.51 -24.23 19.06
C ASN A 283 -11.12 -24.39 18.40
N ILE A 284 -10.12 -24.55 19.27
CA ILE A 284 -8.91 -25.34 18.97
C ILE A 284 -9.25 -26.79 19.37
N PRO A 285 -9.12 -27.79 18.48
CA PRO A 285 -9.30 -29.18 18.88
C PRO A 285 -8.22 -29.58 19.87
N THR A 286 -8.65 -30.04 21.04
CA THR A 286 -7.83 -30.68 22.08
C THR A 286 -7.81 -32.18 21.86
N SER A 287 -7.35 -32.65 20.71
CA SER A 287 -6.83 -34.02 20.59
C SER A 287 -5.32 -33.94 20.69
N ASP A 288 -4.73 -34.72 21.60
CA ASP A 288 -3.27 -34.85 21.70
C ASP A 288 -2.67 -35.56 20.46
N GLU A 289 -3.51 -36.16 19.62
CA GLU A 289 -3.13 -36.71 18.33
C GLU A 289 -3.35 -35.70 17.20
N LEU A 290 -2.26 -35.39 16.49
CA LEU A 290 -2.27 -34.64 15.24
C LEU A 290 -3.03 -35.42 14.18
N SER A 291 -3.98 -34.78 13.50
CA SER A 291 -4.69 -35.37 12.37
C SER A 291 -3.72 -35.72 11.22
N SER A 292 -4.02 -36.75 10.42
CA SER A 292 -3.20 -37.17 9.28
C SER A 292 -2.83 -36.01 8.32
N PRO A 293 -3.74 -35.05 8.02
CA PRO A 293 -3.39 -33.85 7.23
C PRO A 293 -2.35 -32.93 7.88
N ALA A 294 -2.37 -32.78 9.21
CA ALA A 294 -1.40 -31.99 9.98
C ALA A 294 -0.05 -32.70 10.04
N ARG A 295 -0.04 -34.03 10.22
CA ARG A 295 1.15 -34.89 10.15
C ARG A 295 1.83 -34.80 8.78
N GLY A 296 1.06 -34.91 7.69
CA GLY A 296 1.58 -34.70 6.33
C GLY A 296 2.12 -33.27 6.10
N LYS A 297 1.55 -32.25 6.76
CA LYS A 297 2.07 -30.87 6.70
C LYS A 297 3.44 -30.76 7.38
N ILE A 298 3.65 -31.41 8.52
CA ILE A 298 4.95 -31.44 9.21
C ILE A 298 6.01 -32.10 8.31
N ARG A 299 5.69 -33.28 7.75
CA ARG A 299 6.61 -34.00 6.85
C ARG A 299 6.99 -33.16 5.62
N TYR A 300 6.02 -32.50 5.00
CA TYR A 300 6.24 -31.59 3.87
C TYR A 300 7.15 -30.39 4.20
N ILE A 301 6.85 -29.67 5.29
CA ILE A 301 7.61 -28.47 5.67
C ILE A 301 9.06 -28.83 6.00
N SER A 302 9.26 -29.90 6.77
CA SER A 302 10.59 -30.37 7.15
C SER A 302 11.43 -30.80 5.93
N GLY A 303 10.82 -31.49 4.96
CA GLY A 303 11.47 -31.85 3.69
C GLY A 303 11.90 -30.62 2.88
N TYR A 304 11.03 -29.60 2.80
CA TYR A 304 11.36 -28.35 2.11
C TYR A 304 12.54 -27.61 2.76
N VAL A 305 12.55 -27.53 4.10
CA VAL A 305 13.65 -26.89 4.84
C VAL A 305 14.98 -27.61 4.58
N LEU A 306 15.00 -28.95 4.64
CA LEU A 306 16.22 -29.72 4.37
C LEU A 306 16.70 -29.56 2.91
N ALA A 307 15.80 -29.56 1.94
CA ALA A 307 16.15 -29.32 0.53
C ALA A 307 16.82 -27.95 0.33
N LYS A 308 16.28 -26.90 0.96
CA LYS A 308 16.85 -25.54 0.90
C LYS A 308 18.23 -25.45 1.56
N LEU A 309 18.40 -26.11 2.71
CA LEU A 309 19.70 -26.16 3.40
C LEU A 309 20.77 -26.88 2.58
N LYS A 310 20.43 -28.03 1.99
CA LYS A 310 21.33 -28.76 1.08
C LYS A 310 21.70 -27.92 -0.15
N HIS A 311 20.73 -27.23 -0.75
CA HIS A 311 21.02 -26.33 -1.89
C HIS A 311 22.03 -25.24 -1.50
N ASN A 312 21.83 -24.58 -0.36
CA ASN A 312 22.73 -23.53 0.11
C ASN A 312 24.15 -24.05 0.41
N LEU A 313 24.27 -25.24 1.02
CA LEU A 313 25.58 -25.86 1.24
C LEU A 313 26.27 -26.21 -0.08
N SER A 314 25.53 -26.67 -1.09
CA SER A 314 26.10 -27.01 -2.40
C SER A 314 26.74 -25.80 -3.10
N ILE A 315 26.11 -24.62 -2.97
CA ILE A 315 26.65 -23.36 -3.49
C ILE A 315 27.92 -22.98 -2.73
N LYS A 316 27.92 -23.11 -1.40
CA LYS A 316 29.09 -22.80 -0.56
C LYS A 316 30.29 -23.69 -0.87
N ILE A 317 30.06 -24.98 -1.11
CA ILE A 317 31.09 -25.92 -1.54
C ILE A 317 31.63 -25.52 -2.92
N ARG A 318 30.74 -25.27 -3.90
CA ARG A 318 31.10 -24.85 -5.26
C ARG A 318 31.96 -23.58 -5.29
N ASN A 319 31.60 -22.59 -4.49
CA ASN A 319 32.34 -21.33 -4.43
C ASN A 319 33.70 -21.46 -3.74
N SER A 320 33.91 -22.54 -2.97
CA SER A 320 35.17 -22.78 -2.25
C SER A 320 36.13 -23.69 -3.03
N LEU A 321 35.65 -24.41 -4.06
CA LEU A 321 36.32 -25.53 -4.77
C LEU A 321 37.62 -25.17 -5.51
N PHE A 322 38.00 -23.89 -5.58
CA PHE A 322 39.23 -23.43 -6.23
C PHE A 322 39.97 -22.35 -5.42
N ALA A 323 39.56 -22.11 -4.17
CA ALA A 323 40.23 -21.17 -3.28
C ALA A 323 41.45 -21.83 -2.63
N VAL A 324 42.60 -21.17 -2.65
CA VAL A 324 43.85 -21.70 -2.07
C VAL A 324 43.68 -21.90 -0.55
N GLY A 325 44.03 -23.09 -0.04
CA GLY A 325 43.96 -23.43 1.39
C GLY A 325 42.56 -23.74 1.96
N SER A 326 41.55 -23.96 1.10
CA SER A 326 40.16 -24.18 1.53
C SER A 326 39.78 -25.65 1.80
N GLU A 327 40.73 -26.58 1.69
CA GLU A 327 40.50 -28.04 1.73
C GLU A 327 39.79 -28.49 3.01
N SER A 328 40.24 -28.04 4.18
CA SER A 328 39.63 -28.37 5.48
C SER A 328 38.20 -27.80 5.62
N LYS A 329 37.94 -26.64 5.03
CA LYS A 329 36.61 -26.00 5.01
C LYS A 329 35.66 -26.74 4.08
N ILE A 330 36.13 -27.20 2.93
CA ILE A 330 35.34 -28.02 2.01
C ILE A 330 34.99 -29.35 2.67
N ALA A 331 35.93 -30.03 3.31
CA ALA A 331 35.70 -31.28 4.03
C ALA A 331 34.59 -31.12 5.09
N LYS A 332 34.65 -30.07 5.92
CA LYS A 332 33.62 -29.78 6.92
C LYS A 332 32.24 -29.52 6.30
N LEU A 333 32.17 -28.81 5.17
CA LEU A 333 30.90 -28.57 4.47
C LEU A 333 30.35 -29.84 3.82
N GLN A 334 31.22 -30.74 3.35
CA GLN A 334 30.84 -32.05 2.82
C GLN A 334 30.30 -32.96 3.93
N ASP A 335 30.93 -32.97 5.12
CA ASP A 335 30.41 -33.72 6.28
C ASP A 335 29.01 -33.24 6.68
N GLN A 336 28.79 -31.93 6.70
CA GLN A 336 27.45 -31.35 6.92
C GLN A 336 26.45 -31.78 5.83
N MET A 337 26.87 -31.80 4.57
CA MET A 337 26.02 -32.29 3.47
C MET A 337 25.67 -33.78 3.63
N ASN A 338 26.60 -34.59 4.10
CA ASN A 338 26.40 -36.02 4.32
C ASN A 338 25.39 -36.26 5.46
N ILE A 339 25.51 -35.53 6.58
CA ILE A 339 24.55 -35.57 7.68
C ILE A 339 23.15 -35.16 7.20
N LEU A 340 23.01 -34.05 6.48
CA LEU A 340 21.70 -33.64 5.96
C LEU A 340 21.13 -34.66 4.97
N SER A 341 21.99 -35.34 4.22
CA SER A 341 21.56 -36.38 3.28
C SER A 341 21.09 -37.65 3.99
N SER A 342 21.67 -38.02 5.14
CA SER A 342 21.20 -39.16 5.93
C SER A 342 19.84 -38.94 6.61
N LEU A 343 19.40 -37.68 6.74
CA LEU A 343 18.06 -37.34 7.24
C LEU A 343 16.97 -37.47 6.15
N CYS A 344 17.38 -37.70 4.91
CA CYS A 344 16.51 -37.81 3.75
C CYS A 344 16.45 -39.25 3.23
N SER A 345 15.35 -39.59 2.57
CA SER A 345 15.18 -40.87 1.87
C SER A 345 14.44 -40.67 0.56
N SER A 346 14.52 -41.65 -0.35
CA SER A 346 13.70 -41.63 -1.55
C SER A 346 12.25 -42.00 -1.24
N TYR A 347 11.34 -41.56 -2.09
CA TYR A 347 9.92 -41.87 -1.94
C TYR A 347 9.67 -43.39 -1.98
N ASP A 348 10.29 -44.10 -2.92
CA ASP A 348 10.10 -45.55 -3.13
C ASP A 348 10.58 -46.40 -1.95
N VAL A 349 11.66 -45.97 -1.28
CA VAL A 349 12.15 -46.63 -0.06
C VAL A 349 11.14 -46.44 1.06
N LEU A 350 10.62 -45.22 1.24
CA LEU A 350 9.63 -44.92 2.28
C LEU A 350 8.27 -45.57 2.00
N LEU A 351 7.86 -45.71 0.75
CA LEU A 351 6.58 -46.33 0.41
C LEU A 351 6.46 -47.77 0.97
N ASN A 352 7.57 -48.49 1.00
CA ASN A 352 7.61 -49.89 1.43
C ASN A 352 8.00 -50.08 2.90
N SER A 353 8.52 -49.06 3.57
CA SER A 353 9.05 -49.16 4.94
C SER A 353 8.53 -48.10 5.92
N SER A 354 7.67 -47.18 5.48
CA SER A 354 7.18 -46.08 6.32
C SER A 354 6.17 -46.57 7.35
N ILE A 355 6.39 -46.20 8.60
CA ILE A 355 5.52 -46.49 9.76
C ILE A 355 4.29 -45.57 9.74
N ASP A 356 4.32 -44.47 8.97
CA ASP A 356 3.19 -43.54 8.78
C ASP A 356 2.94 -43.27 7.28
N PRO A 357 2.28 -44.21 6.57
CA PRO A 357 2.06 -44.11 5.12
C PRO A 357 1.06 -43.00 4.74
N GLU A 358 0.10 -42.68 5.60
CA GLU A 358 -0.88 -41.61 5.34
C GLU A 358 -0.22 -40.24 5.27
N SER A 359 0.77 -39.98 6.13
CA SER A 359 1.55 -38.74 6.07
C SER A 359 2.30 -38.59 4.74
N LEU A 360 2.72 -39.70 4.13
CA LEU A 360 3.44 -39.74 2.86
C LEU A 360 2.50 -39.47 1.68
N GLU A 361 1.28 -40.03 1.71
CA GLU A 361 0.24 -39.78 0.71
C GLU A 361 -0.22 -38.32 0.72
N GLU A 362 -0.48 -37.74 1.89
CA GLU A 362 -0.83 -36.31 2.02
C GLU A 362 0.33 -35.39 1.58
N THR A 363 1.57 -35.78 1.86
CA THR A 363 2.75 -35.06 1.39
C THR A 363 2.84 -35.09 -0.14
N LYS A 364 2.64 -36.26 -0.77
CA LYS A 364 2.59 -36.41 -2.23
C LYS A 364 1.47 -35.55 -2.84
N ARG A 365 0.27 -35.58 -2.26
CA ARG A 365 -0.87 -34.74 -2.67
C ARG A 365 -0.51 -33.24 -2.64
N LYS A 366 0.28 -32.80 -1.67
CA LYS A 366 0.73 -31.39 -1.59
C LYS A 366 1.86 -31.05 -2.56
N GLN A 367 2.71 -32.01 -2.90
CA GLN A 367 3.81 -31.83 -3.86
C GLN A 367 3.34 -31.83 -5.32
N ASN A 368 2.15 -32.39 -5.60
CA ASN A 368 1.60 -32.62 -6.95
C ASN A 368 2.55 -33.45 -7.85
N GLU A 369 2.25 -33.60 -9.14
CA GLU A 369 2.98 -34.47 -10.11
C GLU A 369 4.48 -34.18 -10.31
N ARG A 370 5.04 -33.15 -9.64
CA ARG A 370 6.43 -32.74 -9.86
C ARG A 370 7.46 -33.56 -9.09
N GLU A 371 7.06 -34.36 -8.09
CA GLU A 371 7.89 -35.30 -7.27
C GLU A 371 9.29 -34.79 -6.86
N SER A 372 9.48 -33.47 -6.77
CA SER A 372 10.81 -32.83 -6.77
C SER A 372 11.33 -32.47 -5.37
N LEU A 373 10.53 -32.73 -4.34
CA LEU A 373 10.86 -32.38 -2.97
C LEU A 373 11.53 -33.54 -2.25
N THR A 374 12.58 -33.23 -1.51
CA THR A 374 13.32 -34.23 -0.73
C THR A 374 12.46 -34.78 0.39
N ASN A 375 12.18 -36.09 0.38
CA ASN A 375 11.47 -36.75 1.47
C ASN A 375 12.42 -37.01 2.64
N ILE A 376 11.88 -36.91 3.85
CA ILE A 376 12.64 -37.13 5.10
C ILE A 376 12.42 -38.55 5.60
N THR A 377 13.38 -39.09 6.34
CA THR A 377 13.22 -40.39 7.00
C THR A 377 12.15 -40.33 8.09
N ASP A 378 11.55 -41.47 8.41
CA ASP A 378 10.56 -41.58 9.48
C ASP A 378 11.09 -41.15 10.85
N VAL A 379 12.35 -41.47 11.14
CA VAL A 379 13.03 -41.04 12.37
C VAL A 379 13.08 -39.52 12.46
N THR A 380 13.39 -38.85 11.34
CA THR A 380 13.42 -37.39 11.27
C THR A 380 12.02 -36.80 11.42
N PHE A 381 11.03 -37.45 10.81
CA PHE A 381 9.63 -37.04 10.92
C PHE A 381 9.09 -37.15 12.36
N ASP A 382 9.40 -38.24 13.07
CA ASP A 382 8.98 -38.46 14.45
C ASP A 382 9.57 -37.40 15.40
N PHE A 383 10.84 -37.03 15.21
CA PHE A 383 11.47 -35.95 15.96
C PHE A 383 10.70 -34.63 15.85
N PHE A 384 10.39 -34.18 14.62
CA PHE A 384 9.66 -32.92 14.41
C PHE A 384 8.21 -32.98 14.90
N SER A 385 7.59 -34.16 14.83
CA SER A 385 6.24 -34.37 15.34
C SER A 385 6.21 -34.24 16.87
N LYS A 386 7.15 -34.85 17.59
CA LYS A 386 7.28 -34.73 19.05
C LYS A 386 7.57 -33.30 19.51
N LEU A 387 8.43 -32.58 18.78
CA LEU A 387 8.72 -31.17 19.07
C LEU A 387 7.45 -30.30 18.98
N GLU A 388 6.60 -30.56 17.99
CA GLU A 388 5.33 -29.85 17.80
C GLU A 388 4.39 -30.10 18.98
N THR A 389 4.21 -31.37 19.37
CA THR A 389 3.36 -31.75 20.50
C THR A 389 3.79 -31.07 21.79
N LEU A 390 5.09 -31.01 22.08
CA LEU A 390 5.64 -30.33 23.25
C LEU A 390 5.36 -28.81 23.23
N CYS A 391 5.41 -28.18 22.06
CA CYS A 391 5.05 -26.77 21.91
C CYS A 391 3.55 -26.54 22.17
N ARG A 392 2.67 -27.45 21.70
CA ARG A 392 1.22 -27.36 21.94
C ARG A 392 0.84 -27.48 23.42
N GLN A 393 1.46 -28.41 24.13
CA GLN A 393 1.17 -28.68 25.55
C GLN A 393 1.42 -27.46 26.45
N LYS A 394 2.34 -26.56 26.07
CA LYS A 394 2.62 -25.33 26.81
C LYS A 394 1.62 -24.19 26.55
N LEU A 395 0.68 -24.33 25.60
CA LEU A 395 -0.22 -23.26 25.13
C LEU A 395 -1.71 -23.60 25.40
N SER A 396 -2.07 -24.03 26.62
CA SER A 396 -3.44 -24.48 26.93
C SER A 396 -4.48 -23.34 27.04
N HIS A 397 -5.71 -23.63 26.61
CA HIS A 397 -6.86 -22.71 26.57
C HIS A 397 -7.28 -22.19 27.96
N ILE A 398 -7.09 -22.98 29.02
CA ILE A 398 -7.44 -22.59 30.41
C ILE A 398 -6.61 -21.38 30.85
N ASN A 399 -5.30 -21.39 30.55
CA ASN A 399 -4.39 -20.31 30.89
C ASN A 399 -4.73 -19.01 30.12
N LEU A 400 -5.29 -19.14 28.92
CA LEU A 400 -5.70 -18.01 28.07
C LEU A 400 -7.06 -17.42 28.52
N VAL A 401 -8.00 -18.26 28.97
CA VAL A 401 -9.35 -17.84 29.38
C VAL A 401 -9.39 -17.18 30.76
N GLU A 402 -8.60 -17.66 31.74
CA GLU A 402 -8.55 -17.03 33.07
C GLU A 402 -8.07 -15.57 33.01
N HIS A 403 -7.14 -15.28 32.12
CA HIS A 403 -6.60 -13.95 31.93
C HIS A 403 -7.63 -13.00 31.29
N GLY A 404 -8.35 -13.48 30.26
CA GLY A 404 -9.39 -12.70 29.59
C GLY A 404 -10.61 -12.36 30.46
N LYS A 405 -11.01 -13.28 31.35
CA LYS A 405 -12.18 -13.09 32.24
C LYS A 405 -11.99 -11.97 33.27
N LYS A 406 -10.78 -11.77 33.78
CA LYS A 406 -10.48 -10.69 34.74
C LYS A 406 -10.67 -9.31 34.14
N ILE A 407 -10.40 -9.18 32.84
CA ILE A 407 -10.45 -7.90 32.11
C ILE A 407 -11.91 -7.53 31.81
N TYR A 408 -12.72 -8.49 31.34
CA TYR A 408 -14.11 -8.24 30.95
C TYR A 408 -15.01 -7.81 32.13
N SER A 409 -14.80 -8.38 33.32
CA SER A 409 -15.57 -8.06 34.53
C SER A 409 -15.40 -6.61 35.02
N ALA A 410 -14.25 -5.99 34.73
CA ALA A 410 -13.99 -4.60 35.13
C ALA A 410 -14.73 -3.60 34.23
N MET A 411 -14.97 -3.99 32.97
CA MET A 411 -15.53 -3.09 31.95
C MET A 411 -17.06 -3.05 31.95
N SER A 412 -17.74 -4.11 32.39
CA SER A 412 -19.21 -4.21 32.37
C SER A 412 -19.93 -3.39 33.45
N GLN A 413 -19.21 -2.74 34.36
CA GLN A 413 -19.80 -1.96 35.47
C GLN A 413 -20.06 -0.48 35.13
N MET A 414 -19.69 -0.01 33.94
CA MET A 414 -19.90 1.38 33.54
C MET A 414 -21.01 1.46 32.48
N LYS A 415 -22.16 2.05 32.84
CA LYS A 415 -23.34 2.22 31.96
C LYS A 415 -23.38 3.64 31.38
N PHE A 416 -23.65 3.74 30.08
CA PHE A 416 -24.14 4.94 29.38
C PHE A 416 -25.64 4.80 29.10
#